data_AF-A0A099ZI19-F1
#
_entry.id   AF-A0A099ZI19-F1
#
_cell.length_a   1.000
_cell.length_b   1.000
_cell.length_c   1.000
_cell.angle_alpha   90.00
_cell.angle_beta   90.00
_cell.angle_gamma   90.00
#
_symmetry.space_group_name_H-M   'P 1'
#
loop_
_entity.id
_entity.type
_entity.pdbx_description
1 polymer ?
#
loop_
_entity_poly.entity_id
_entity_poly.type
_entity_poly.pdbx_seq_one_letter_code
_entity_poly.pdbx_strand_id
1 'polypeptide(L)'
;SPVMAGGLFAVNRKWFWELGGYDPGLEIWGGEQYEISFKVWMCGGGMFDVPCSRVGHIYRKYVPYKVPSGTSLARNLKRVAETWMDEFAEYIYQRRPEYRHLSTGDISAQKELRKHLKCKDFKWFMAAVAWDVPKYYPPVEPPPAAWGEIRNVAANLCVDSKHGATGTELRLDICVKDGSERTWSHEQLFTFGWREDIRPGEPLHTRKFCFDAISHSSPVTLYDCHGMKGNQHWSYRKDKTLFHPVSNSCIDCNPAEKKIFMNRCDPLSETQQWMFEHINMTVLEKFNSKASS
;
A
#
# COMPACT_ATOMS: atom_id res chain seq x y z
N SER A 1 18.34 -6.41 9.10
CA SER A 1 17.08 -5.71 8.83
C SER A 1 17.40 -4.28 8.39
N PRO A 2 16.75 -3.73 7.34
CA PRO A 2 16.98 -2.36 6.90
C PRO A 2 16.49 -1.31 7.90
N VAL A 3 15.37 -1.56 8.59
CA VAL A 3 14.74 -0.63 9.54
C VAL A 3 14.25 -1.39 10.77
N MET A 4 14.52 -0.88 11.97
CA MET A 4 13.99 -1.44 13.22
C MET A 4 12.56 -0.95 13.49
N ALA A 5 11.82 -1.70 14.31
CA ALA A 5 10.49 -1.27 14.77
C ALA A 5 10.55 0.00 15.66
N GLY A 6 11.63 0.19 16.42
CA GLY A 6 11.90 1.38 17.25
C GLY A 6 12.04 1.07 18.74
N GLY A 7 10.98 0.64 19.40
CA GLY A 7 10.93 0.58 20.88
C GLY A 7 11.79 -0.48 21.57
N LEU A 8 12.37 -1.43 20.84
CA LEU A 8 13.11 -2.58 21.39
C LEU A 8 14.40 -2.79 20.59
N PHE A 9 15.55 -2.46 21.18
CA PHE A 9 16.86 -2.72 20.60
C PHE A 9 17.95 -2.65 21.69
N ALA A 10 19.14 -3.15 21.36
CA ALA A 10 20.33 -3.01 22.20
C ALA A 10 21.45 -2.38 21.36
N VAL A 11 22.20 -1.46 21.94
CA VAL A 11 23.31 -0.75 21.28
C VAL A 11 24.41 -0.48 22.29
N ASN A 12 25.67 -0.54 21.85
CA ASN A 12 26.78 -0.11 22.69
C ASN A 12 26.61 1.39 23.03
N ARG A 13 26.68 1.73 24.33
CA ARG A 13 26.46 3.10 24.81
C ARG A 13 27.40 4.12 24.14
N LYS A 14 28.67 3.78 23.96
CA LYS A 14 29.64 4.66 23.32
C LYS A 14 29.27 4.90 21.85
N TRP A 15 28.99 3.82 21.12
CA TRP A 15 28.56 3.88 19.72
C TRP A 15 27.27 4.71 19.54
N PHE A 16 26.29 4.57 20.44
CA PHE A 16 25.06 5.37 20.40
C PHE A 16 25.34 6.88 20.43
N TRP A 17 26.26 7.31 21.29
CA TRP A 17 26.64 8.72 21.38
C TRP A 17 27.61 9.16 20.27
N GLU A 18 28.44 8.26 19.73
CA GLU A 18 29.23 8.52 18.53
C GLU A 18 28.31 8.81 17.32
N LEU A 19 27.15 8.14 17.23
CA LEU A 19 26.10 8.45 16.25
C LEU A 19 25.28 9.72 16.57
N GLY A 20 25.60 10.42 17.66
CA GLY A 20 24.88 11.60 18.13
C GLY A 20 23.50 11.32 18.72
N GLY A 21 23.20 10.07 19.10
CA GLY A 21 21.89 9.67 19.62
C GLY A 21 20.75 9.91 18.64
N TYR A 22 19.59 10.32 19.15
CA TYR A 22 18.45 10.77 18.34
C TYR A 22 18.51 12.28 18.09
N ASP A 23 17.93 12.72 16.97
CA ASP A 23 17.72 14.14 16.69
C ASP A 23 16.83 14.76 17.78
N PRO A 24 17.33 15.71 18.59
CA PRO A 24 16.58 16.31 19.69
C PRO A 24 15.40 17.15 19.21
N GLY A 25 15.30 17.46 17.91
CA GLY A 25 14.16 18.16 17.31
C GLY A 25 12.97 17.25 16.98
N LEU A 26 13.12 15.92 17.12
CA LEU A 26 12.02 14.97 16.99
C LEU A 26 11.08 15.09 18.19
N GLU A 27 9.80 15.26 17.90
CA GLU A 27 8.75 15.37 18.92
C GLU A 27 8.16 14.01 19.25
N ILE A 28 7.62 13.87 20.47
CA ILE A 28 6.73 12.81 21.01
C ILE A 28 6.81 11.41 20.39
N TRP A 29 6.43 11.24 19.11
CA TRP A 29 6.38 9.94 18.48
C TRP A 29 6.66 9.99 16.97
N GLY A 30 7.50 9.05 16.53
CA GLY A 30 7.70 8.68 15.14
C GLY A 30 8.82 9.45 14.44
N GLY A 31 9.63 8.74 13.66
CA GLY A 31 10.79 9.28 12.95
C GLY A 31 12.10 8.72 13.50
N GLU A 32 12.20 8.55 14.81
CA GLU A 32 13.40 8.12 15.52
C GLU A 32 13.90 6.74 15.04
N GLN A 33 12.98 5.82 14.75
CA GLN A 33 13.32 4.49 14.26
C GLN A 33 13.94 4.51 12.86
N TYR A 34 13.51 5.44 12.00
CA TYR A 34 14.09 5.63 10.67
C TYR A 34 15.45 6.30 10.78
N GLU A 35 15.53 7.36 11.57
CA GLU A 35 16.77 8.13 11.78
C GLU A 35 17.91 7.22 12.26
N ILE A 36 17.71 6.45 13.33
CA ILE A 36 18.76 5.60 13.87
C ILE A 36 19.09 4.43 12.95
N SER A 37 18.10 3.88 12.23
CA SER A 37 18.34 2.82 11.24
C SER A 37 19.24 3.32 10.10
N PHE A 38 18.97 4.52 9.59
CA PHE A 38 19.77 5.15 8.54
C PHE A 38 21.17 5.50 9.04
N LYS A 39 21.29 6.09 10.24
CA LYS A 39 22.59 6.36 10.90
C LYS A 39 23.44 5.10 11.00
N VAL A 40 22.89 4.03 11.58
CA VAL A 40 23.64 2.78 11.81
C VAL A 40 24.16 2.23 10.48
N TRP A 41 23.32 2.11 9.46
CA TRP A 41 23.74 1.52 8.18
C TRP A 41 24.67 2.43 7.38
N MET A 42 24.30 3.70 7.22
CA MET A 42 25.03 4.64 6.36
C MET A 42 26.37 5.06 6.98
N CYS A 43 26.51 5.03 8.30
CA CYS A 43 27.70 5.50 9.01
C CYS A 43 28.60 4.37 9.55
N GLY A 44 28.52 3.16 8.96
CA GLY A 44 29.52 2.10 9.16
C GLY A 44 29.18 1.02 10.19
N GLY A 45 27.96 1.01 10.73
CA GLY A 45 27.44 -0.06 11.59
C GLY A 45 26.64 -1.13 10.83
N GLY A 46 25.91 -1.95 11.59
CA GLY A 46 24.98 -2.95 11.07
C GLY A 46 23.83 -3.20 12.04
N MET A 47 22.71 -3.69 11.52
CA MET A 47 21.48 -3.90 12.29
C MET A 47 20.86 -5.27 12.03
N PHE A 48 20.60 -6.00 13.10
CA PHE A 48 20.21 -7.40 13.06
C PHE A 48 19.03 -7.67 13.98
N ASP A 49 18.03 -8.39 13.47
CA ASP A 49 17.05 -9.06 14.32
C ASP A 49 17.68 -10.36 14.81
N VAL A 50 17.57 -10.65 16.11
CA VAL A 50 18.16 -11.85 16.73
C VAL A 50 17.03 -12.82 17.06
N PRO A 51 16.79 -13.88 16.24
CA PRO A 51 15.62 -14.75 16.41
C PRO A 51 15.54 -15.48 17.77
N CYS A 52 16.71 -15.67 18.41
CA CYS A 52 16.84 -16.29 19.72
C CYS A 52 16.46 -15.36 20.90
N SER A 53 16.34 -14.05 20.66
CA SER A 53 15.91 -13.07 21.67
C SER A 53 14.52 -12.59 21.33
N ARG A 54 13.55 -12.83 22.23
CA ARG A 54 12.13 -12.55 21.96
C ARG A 54 11.53 -11.77 23.13
N VAL A 55 10.87 -10.67 22.82
CA VAL A 55 10.20 -9.80 23.79
C VAL A 55 8.76 -9.58 23.31
N GLY A 56 7.78 -9.83 24.18
CA GLY A 56 6.39 -9.52 23.90
C GLY A 56 6.12 -8.03 24.01
N HIS A 57 5.43 -7.45 23.03
CA HIS A 57 5.03 -6.04 23.02
C HIS A 57 3.52 -5.92 22.83
N ILE A 58 2.86 -5.13 23.67
CA ILE A 58 1.41 -4.90 23.59
C ILE A 58 1.16 -3.77 22.57
N TYR A 59 0.66 -4.13 21.40
CA TYR A 59 0.17 -3.15 20.43
C TYR A 59 -1.14 -2.55 20.92
N ARG A 60 -1.17 -1.22 21.02
CA ARG A 60 -2.34 -0.48 21.51
C ARG A 60 -3.44 -0.49 20.44
N LYS A 61 -4.70 -0.64 20.86
CA LYS A 61 -5.87 -0.48 19.99
C LYS A 61 -6.05 0.98 19.52
N TYR A 62 -5.68 1.93 20.37
CA TYR A 62 -5.67 3.37 20.09
C TYR A 62 -4.64 4.07 20.99
N VAL A 63 -4.24 5.29 20.64
CA VAL A 63 -3.30 6.10 21.43
C VAL A 63 -4.07 6.76 22.59
N PRO A 64 -3.79 6.46 23.87
CA PRO A 64 -4.61 6.93 24.99
C PRO A 64 -4.19 8.29 25.56
N TYR A 65 -3.05 8.84 25.12
CA TYR A 65 -2.53 10.12 25.62
C TYR A 65 -2.83 11.26 24.64
N LYS A 66 -2.92 12.48 25.18
CA LYS A 66 -3.07 13.69 24.38
C LYS A 66 -1.72 14.11 23.83
N VAL A 67 -1.71 14.47 22.56
CA VAL A 67 -0.56 15.08 21.88
C VAL A 67 -0.76 16.61 21.97
N PRO A 68 0.22 17.38 22.47
CA PRO A 68 0.16 18.84 22.50
C PRO A 68 -0.12 19.43 21.12
N SER A 69 -0.86 20.53 21.10
CA SER A 69 -1.14 21.25 19.86
C SER A 69 0.17 21.69 19.18
N GLY A 70 0.23 21.58 17.86
CA GLY A 70 1.42 21.91 17.06
C GLY A 70 2.45 20.78 16.92
N THR A 71 2.30 19.67 17.65
CA THR A 71 3.14 18.47 17.42
C THR A 71 2.74 17.80 16.11
N SER A 72 3.72 17.42 15.29
CA SER A 72 3.44 16.84 13.98
C SER A 72 4.41 15.73 13.59
N LEU A 73 3.87 14.51 13.41
CA LEU A 73 4.61 13.40 12.81
C LEU A 73 5.20 13.79 11.45
N ALA A 74 4.48 14.61 10.67
CA ALA A 74 4.98 15.10 9.39
C ALA A 74 6.27 15.90 9.54
N ARG A 75 6.40 16.68 10.62
CA ARG A 75 7.61 17.46 10.89
C ARG A 75 8.78 16.53 11.19
N ASN A 76 8.57 15.54 12.05
CA ASN A 76 9.59 14.54 12.37
C ASN A 76 10.08 13.80 11.12
N LEU A 77 9.14 13.27 10.33
CA LEU A 77 9.46 12.55 9.10
C LEU A 77 10.19 13.46 8.10
N LYS A 78 9.81 14.73 8.00
CA LYS A 78 10.50 15.69 7.14
C LYS A 78 11.92 15.99 7.62
N ARG A 79 12.15 16.14 8.93
CA ARG A 79 13.50 16.31 9.50
C ARG A 79 14.41 15.14 9.12
N VAL A 80 13.90 13.91 9.27
CA VAL A 80 14.63 12.69 8.88
C VAL A 80 14.88 12.66 7.38
N ALA A 81 13.87 12.94 6.55
CA ALA A 81 13.98 12.92 5.10
C ALA A 81 15.03 13.93 4.59
N GLU A 82 14.95 15.18 5.03
CA GLU A 82 15.87 16.26 4.64
C GLU A 82 17.30 16.05 5.13
N THR A 83 17.50 15.24 6.17
CA THR A 83 18.84 14.98 6.72
C THR A 83 19.47 13.73 6.12
N TRP A 84 18.68 12.67 5.89
CA TRP A 84 19.20 11.34 5.62
C TRP A 84 18.79 10.73 4.29
N MET A 85 17.71 11.20 3.65
CA MET A 85 17.12 10.51 2.49
C MET A 85 17.54 11.07 1.13
N ASP A 86 18.32 12.14 1.09
CA ASP A 86 18.82 12.76 -0.16
C ASP A 86 17.68 12.99 -1.17
N GLU A 87 17.90 12.65 -2.44
CA GLU A 87 16.90 12.78 -3.50
C GLU A 87 15.63 11.93 -3.26
N PHE A 88 15.68 10.91 -2.40
CA PHE A 88 14.52 10.04 -2.13
C PHE A 88 13.47 10.72 -1.25
N ALA A 89 13.80 11.82 -0.57
CA ALA A 89 12.81 12.65 0.13
C ALA A 89 11.69 13.12 -0.81
N GLU A 90 12.01 13.35 -2.10
CA GLU A 90 11.07 13.77 -3.11
C GLU A 90 9.92 12.79 -3.32
N TYR A 91 10.17 11.48 -3.21
CA TYR A 91 9.14 10.45 -3.34
C TYR A 91 8.12 10.47 -2.19
N ILE A 92 8.49 10.99 -1.02
CA ILE A 92 7.56 11.26 0.08
C ILE A 92 6.68 12.45 -0.31
N TYR A 93 7.29 13.52 -0.81
CA TYR A 93 6.59 14.77 -1.12
C TYR A 93 5.63 14.65 -2.31
N GLN A 94 5.88 13.74 -3.25
CA GLN A 94 4.93 13.40 -4.31
C GLN A 94 3.63 12.78 -3.77
N ARG A 95 3.69 12.07 -2.64
CA ARG A 95 2.54 11.44 -1.98
C ARG A 95 1.91 12.31 -0.89
N ARG A 96 2.69 13.24 -0.36
CA ARG A 96 2.31 14.19 0.69
C ARG A 96 2.77 15.60 0.30
N PRO A 97 2.12 16.26 -0.68
CA PRO A 97 2.53 17.56 -1.16
C PRO A 97 2.63 18.63 -0.06
N GLU A 98 1.82 18.51 0.99
CA GLU A 98 1.83 19.39 2.15
C GLU A 98 3.17 19.39 2.91
N TYR A 99 4.00 18.35 2.74
CA TYR A 99 5.32 18.28 3.37
C TYR A 99 6.29 19.28 2.73
N ARG A 100 6.09 19.73 1.48
CA ARG A 100 7.02 20.66 0.81
C ARG A 100 7.13 21.99 1.55
N HIS A 101 6.00 22.53 1.97
CA HIS A 101 5.92 23.84 2.63
C HIS A 101 6.00 23.74 4.16
N LEU A 102 6.05 22.53 4.73
CA LEU A 102 6.21 22.31 6.16
C LEU A 102 7.61 22.70 6.64
N SER A 103 7.73 23.54 7.66
CA SER A 103 9.04 23.86 8.25
C SER A 103 9.61 22.65 8.99
N THR A 104 10.89 22.34 8.75
CA THR A 104 11.63 21.33 9.54
C THR A 104 12.11 21.86 10.89
N GLY A 105 12.07 23.18 11.12
CA GLY A 105 12.96 23.82 12.09
C GLY A 105 14.43 23.72 11.65
N ASP A 106 15.35 24.03 12.57
CA ASP A 106 16.79 23.94 12.29
C ASP A 106 17.26 22.48 12.29
N ILE A 107 17.92 22.07 11.20
CA ILE A 107 18.53 20.74 11.01
C ILE A 107 20.03 20.85 10.70
N SER A 108 20.63 22.04 10.88
CA SER A 108 22.03 22.30 10.54
C SER A 108 22.97 21.38 11.31
N ALA A 109 22.75 21.22 12.62
CA ALA A 109 23.54 20.32 13.46
C ALA A 109 23.46 18.85 13.00
N GLN A 110 22.28 18.40 12.56
CA GLN A 110 22.09 17.02 12.07
C GLN A 110 22.79 16.80 10.73
N LYS A 111 22.73 17.78 9.82
CA LYS A 111 23.47 17.74 8.55
C LYS A 111 24.98 17.76 8.76
N GLU A 112 25.48 18.56 9.69
CA GLU A 112 26.91 18.58 10.04
C GLU A 112 27.37 17.27 10.70
N LEU A 113 26.56 16.69 11.59
CA LEU A 113 26.84 15.36 12.16
C LEU A 113 26.99 14.30 11.06
N ARG A 114 26.07 14.25 10.09
CA ARG A 114 26.15 13.31 8.97
C ARG A 114 27.44 13.47 8.16
N LYS A 115 27.86 14.71 7.89
CA LYS A 115 29.13 15.00 7.21
C LYS A 115 30.34 14.56 8.04
N HIS A 116 30.34 14.88 9.33
CA HIS A 116 31.43 14.54 10.24
C HIS A 116 31.66 13.03 10.34
N LEU A 117 30.58 12.25 10.40
CA LEU A 117 30.61 10.79 10.43
C LEU A 117 30.96 10.15 9.08
N LYS A 118 31.11 10.94 8.00
CA LYS A 118 31.45 10.48 6.65
C LYS A 118 30.52 9.34 6.17
N CYS A 119 29.23 9.49 6.44
CA CYS A 119 28.24 8.48 6.09
C CYS A 119 28.08 8.36 4.57
N LYS A 120 27.68 7.17 4.11
CA LYS A 120 27.30 6.90 2.73
C LYS A 120 26.01 7.66 2.35
N ASP A 121 25.72 7.75 1.06
CA ASP A 121 24.47 8.33 0.56
C ASP A 121 23.28 7.38 0.74
N PHE A 122 22.07 7.93 0.65
CA PHE A 122 20.85 7.13 0.80
C PHE A 122 20.62 6.19 -0.39
N LYS A 123 21.16 6.54 -1.56
CA LYS A 123 21.16 5.67 -2.73
C LYS A 123 21.89 4.35 -2.45
N TRP A 124 23.05 4.39 -1.78
CA TRP A 124 23.75 3.21 -1.31
C TRP A 124 22.89 2.42 -0.32
N PHE A 125 22.22 3.08 0.63
CA PHE A 125 21.33 2.40 1.57
C PHE A 125 20.22 1.63 0.82
N MET A 126 19.55 2.28 -0.12
CA MET A 126 18.50 1.65 -0.92
C MET A 126 19.03 0.52 -1.83
N ALA A 127 20.25 0.63 -2.37
CA ALA A 127 20.81 -0.36 -3.27
C ALA A 127 21.45 -1.56 -2.55
N ALA A 128 22.09 -1.34 -1.40
CA ALA A 128 22.88 -2.36 -0.71
C ALA A 128 22.17 -2.96 0.51
N VAL A 129 21.33 -2.17 1.21
CA VAL A 129 20.67 -2.58 2.46
C VAL A 129 19.18 -2.86 2.23
N ALA A 130 18.47 -1.93 1.60
CA ALA A 130 17.01 -1.97 1.41
C ALA A 130 16.61 -2.30 -0.04
N TRP A 131 17.38 -3.14 -0.72
CA TRP A 131 17.23 -3.44 -2.16
C TRP A 131 15.91 -4.11 -2.52
N ASP A 132 15.28 -4.78 -1.58
CA ASP A 132 14.01 -5.48 -1.71
C ASP A 132 12.80 -4.57 -1.44
N VAL A 133 12.98 -3.43 -0.78
CA VAL A 133 11.89 -2.49 -0.47
C VAL A 133 11.18 -2.01 -1.74
N PRO A 134 11.85 -1.58 -2.83
CA PRO A 134 11.18 -1.16 -4.06
C PRO A 134 10.35 -2.25 -4.75
N LYS A 135 10.59 -3.54 -4.47
CA LYS A 135 9.74 -4.64 -4.98
C LYS A 135 8.32 -4.53 -4.44
N TYR A 136 8.19 -4.10 -3.19
CA TYR A 136 6.90 -4.00 -2.50
C TYR A 136 6.41 -2.56 -2.41
N TYR A 137 7.28 -1.56 -2.38
CA TYR A 137 6.93 -0.15 -2.26
C TYR A 137 7.79 0.66 -3.24
N PRO A 138 7.52 0.53 -4.56
CA PRO A 138 8.32 1.21 -5.56
C PRO A 138 8.20 2.72 -5.38
N PRO A 139 9.31 3.48 -5.47
CA PRO A 139 9.27 4.94 -5.35
C PRO A 139 8.30 5.59 -6.34
N VAL A 140 8.21 5.03 -7.56
CA VAL A 140 7.20 5.35 -8.57
C VAL A 140 6.40 4.09 -8.85
N GLU A 141 5.11 4.13 -8.55
CA GLU A 141 4.23 2.98 -8.78
C GLU A 141 3.99 2.77 -10.28
N PRO A 142 4.08 1.52 -10.77
CA PRO A 142 3.69 1.21 -12.14
C PRO A 142 2.20 1.55 -12.40
N PRO A 143 1.83 1.87 -13.66
CA PRO A 143 0.46 2.20 -14.00
C PRO A 143 -0.50 1.00 -13.76
N PRO A 144 -1.78 1.26 -13.45
CA PRO A 144 -2.79 0.22 -13.30
C PRO A 144 -3.10 -0.45 -14.65
N ALA A 145 -3.65 -1.66 -14.59
CA ALA A 145 -4.11 -2.39 -15.78
C ALA A 145 -5.50 -1.93 -16.24
N ALA A 146 -6.39 -1.57 -15.31
CA ALA A 146 -7.72 -1.06 -15.61
C ALA A 146 -8.26 -0.23 -14.44
N TRP A 147 -9.18 0.69 -14.69
CA TRP A 147 -9.83 1.48 -13.64
C TRP A 147 -11.18 2.06 -14.09
N GLY A 148 -11.93 2.59 -13.12
CA GLY A 148 -13.26 3.18 -13.31
C GLY A 148 -14.36 2.24 -12.80
N GLU A 149 -15.57 2.36 -13.36
CA GLU A 149 -16.64 1.42 -13.03
C GLU A 149 -16.36 0.00 -13.55
N ILE A 150 -16.86 -1.01 -12.84
CA ILE A 150 -16.87 -2.40 -13.29
C ILE A 150 -18.33 -2.77 -13.56
N ARG A 151 -18.71 -2.85 -14.84
CA ARG A 151 -20.07 -3.14 -15.28
C ARG A 151 -20.20 -4.59 -15.71
N ASN A 152 -21.23 -5.29 -15.23
CA ASN A 152 -21.55 -6.64 -15.69
C ASN A 152 -22.34 -6.59 -17.00
N VAL A 153 -22.01 -7.48 -17.96
CA VAL A 153 -22.65 -7.50 -19.29
C VAL A 153 -24.11 -7.93 -19.20
N ALA A 154 -24.43 -9.04 -18.53
CA ALA A 154 -25.80 -9.56 -18.45
C ALA A 154 -26.73 -8.65 -17.62
N ALA A 155 -26.25 -8.18 -16.46
CA ALA A 155 -27.07 -7.41 -15.54
C ALA A 155 -27.24 -5.94 -15.98
N ASN A 156 -26.30 -5.41 -16.75
CA ASN A 156 -26.12 -3.97 -16.97
C ASN A 156 -26.13 -3.18 -15.63
N LEU A 157 -25.54 -3.79 -14.59
CA LEU A 157 -25.34 -3.22 -13.26
C LEU A 157 -23.85 -3.11 -12.97
N CYS A 158 -23.49 -2.20 -12.06
CA CYS A 158 -22.12 -1.95 -11.67
C CYS A 158 -21.80 -2.58 -10.32
N VAL A 159 -20.55 -3.01 -10.15
CA VAL A 159 -20.04 -3.41 -8.82
C VAL A 159 -20.11 -2.19 -7.89
N ASP A 160 -20.60 -2.40 -6.67
CA ASP A 160 -20.70 -1.38 -5.63
C ASP A 160 -20.22 -1.97 -4.30
N SER A 161 -19.23 -1.34 -3.68
CA SER A 161 -18.70 -1.76 -2.38
C SER A 161 -19.39 -1.10 -1.20
N LYS A 162 -20.32 -0.15 -1.42
CA LYS A 162 -21.06 0.59 -0.39
C LYS A 162 -20.18 1.23 0.69
N HIS A 163 -18.95 1.62 0.32
CA HIS A 163 -17.90 2.07 1.26
C HIS A 163 -17.65 1.09 2.43
N GLY A 164 -17.87 -0.20 2.20
CA GLY A 164 -17.68 -1.26 3.18
C GLY A 164 -16.27 -1.33 3.76
N ALA A 165 -16.16 -1.90 4.95
CA ALA A 165 -14.90 -2.24 5.60
C ALA A 165 -14.56 -3.73 5.37
N THR A 166 -13.49 -4.21 6.00
CA THR A 166 -13.09 -5.63 6.00
C THR A 166 -14.26 -6.57 6.30
N GLY A 167 -14.46 -7.57 5.45
CA GLY A 167 -15.55 -8.54 5.51
C GLY A 167 -16.82 -8.15 4.73
N THR A 168 -16.87 -6.96 4.13
CA THR A 168 -18.06 -6.53 3.36
C THR A 168 -18.12 -7.25 2.02
N GLU A 169 -19.24 -7.90 1.73
CA GLU A 169 -19.51 -8.51 0.42
C GLU A 169 -19.74 -7.46 -0.66
N LEU A 170 -19.17 -7.67 -1.85
CA LEU A 170 -19.45 -6.86 -3.03
C LEU A 170 -20.84 -7.18 -3.59
N ARG A 171 -21.51 -6.15 -4.09
CA ARG A 171 -22.85 -6.27 -4.67
C ARG A 171 -22.93 -5.58 -6.01
N LEU A 172 -24.00 -5.89 -6.74
CA LEU A 172 -24.39 -5.11 -7.91
C LEU A 172 -25.32 -3.97 -7.48
N ASP A 173 -25.20 -2.82 -8.13
CA ASP A 173 -26.20 -1.78 -8.05
C ASP A 173 -26.34 -1.02 -9.37
N ILE A 174 -27.35 -0.16 -9.46
CA ILE A 174 -27.54 0.74 -10.60
C ILE A 174 -26.27 1.56 -10.76
N CYS A 175 -25.72 1.58 -11.98
CA CYS A 175 -24.53 2.35 -12.29
C CYS A 175 -24.79 3.84 -12.01
N VAL A 176 -23.91 4.49 -11.24
CA VAL A 176 -24.07 5.91 -10.87
C VAL A 176 -24.15 6.82 -12.10
N LYS A 177 -23.47 6.45 -13.17
CA LYS A 177 -23.50 7.18 -14.45
C LYS A 177 -24.82 7.05 -15.20
N ASP A 178 -25.61 6.02 -14.90
CA ASP A 178 -26.87 5.70 -15.58
C ASP A 178 -28.09 6.25 -14.82
N GLY A 179 -27.87 7.13 -13.83
CA GLY A 179 -28.95 7.86 -13.15
C GLY A 179 -29.28 7.39 -11.73
N SER A 180 -28.39 6.65 -11.06
CA SER A 180 -28.54 6.45 -9.61
C SER A 180 -28.45 7.79 -8.88
N GLU A 181 -29.17 7.95 -7.76
CA GLU A 181 -28.95 9.11 -6.90
C GLU A 181 -27.50 9.13 -6.45
N ARG A 182 -26.81 10.26 -6.64
CA ARG A 182 -25.43 10.46 -6.18
C ARG A 182 -25.42 10.64 -4.66
N THR A 183 -25.69 9.56 -3.94
CA THR A 183 -25.59 9.51 -2.48
C THR A 183 -24.17 9.11 -2.10
N TRP A 184 -23.74 9.54 -0.91
CA TRP A 184 -22.47 9.13 -0.29
C TRP A 184 -22.38 7.62 0.00
N SER A 185 -23.40 6.84 -0.35
CA SER A 185 -23.42 5.40 -0.13
C SER A 185 -22.87 4.59 -1.31
N HIS A 186 -22.68 5.19 -2.50
CA HIS A 186 -22.21 4.48 -3.68
C HIS A 186 -20.70 4.56 -3.84
N GLU A 187 -20.04 3.41 -3.87
CA GLU A 187 -18.62 3.30 -4.18
C GLU A 187 -18.44 2.34 -5.37
N GLN A 188 -18.47 2.90 -6.57
CA GLN A 188 -18.45 2.13 -7.83
C GLN A 188 -17.18 2.35 -8.66
N LEU A 189 -16.20 3.08 -8.14
CA LEU A 189 -14.90 3.25 -8.80
C LEU A 189 -13.93 2.24 -8.23
N PHE A 190 -13.27 1.50 -9.12
CA PHE A 190 -12.26 0.51 -8.77
C PHE A 190 -11.01 0.69 -9.61
N THR A 191 -9.89 0.18 -9.10
CA THR A 191 -8.61 0.13 -9.80
C THR A 191 -8.08 -1.29 -9.75
N PHE A 192 -7.79 -1.87 -10.92
CA PHE A 192 -6.99 -3.08 -11.06
C PHE A 192 -5.51 -2.70 -11.10
N GLY A 193 -4.87 -2.80 -9.93
CA GLY A 193 -3.56 -2.23 -9.65
C GLY A 193 -2.40 -3.05 -10.20
N TRP A 194 -1.20 -2.47 -10.13
CA TRP A 194 0.03 -3.10 -10.62
C TRP A 194 0.46 -4.35 -9.84
N ARG A 195 -0.16 -4.58 -8.67
CA ARG A 195 0.04 -5.77 -7.84
C ARG A 195 -0.88 -6.92 -8.21
N GLU A 196 -1.64 -6.78 -9.30
CA GLU A 196 -2.61 -7.77 -9.77
C GLU A 196 -3.74 -7.99 -8.73
N ASP A 197 -4.12 -6.92 -8.03
CA ASP A 197 -5.22 -6.82 -7.06
C ASP A 197 -6.25 -5.74 -7.47
N ILE A 198 -7.51 -5.88 -7.05
CA ILE A 198 -8.60 -4.93 -7.37
C ILE A 198 -9.00 -4.20 -6.10
N ARG A 199 -9.02 -2.87 -6.12
CA ARG A 199 -9.28 -2.01 -4.95
C ARG A 199 -10.33 -0.94 -5.25
N PRO A 200 -11.17 -0.54 -4.28
CA PRO A 200 -12.02 0.63 -4.44
C PRO A 200 -11.19 1.93 -4.52
N GLY A 201 -11.67 2.88 -5.32
CA GLY A 201 -11.08 4.18 -5.56
C GLY A 201 -10.36 4.31 -6.90
N GLU A 202 -10.08 5.56 -7.27
CA GLU A 202 -9.28 5.90 -8.45
C GLU A 202 -7.81 5.52 -8.26
N PRO A 203 -7.02 5.36 -9.34
CA PRO A 203 -5.65 4.86 -9.25
C PRO A 203 -4.73 5.60 -8.27
N LEU A 204 -4.90 6.93 -8.13
CA LEU A 204 -4.11 7.75 -7.22
C LEU A 204 -4.65 7.77 -5.77
N HIS A 205 -5.87 7.30 -5.55
CA HIS A 205 -6.60 7.41 -4.29
C HIS A 205 -7.24 6.07 -3.88
N THR A 206 -6.59 4.94 -4.20
CA THR A 206 -7.10 3.62 -3.84
C THR A 206 -7.17 3.45 -2.32
N ARG A 207 -8.25 2.80 -1.85
CA ARG A 207 -8.38 2.36 -0.46
C ARG A 207 -7.47 1.16 -0.20
N LYS A 208 -7.19 0.90 1.08
CA LYS A 208 -6.39 -0.25 1.52
C LYS A 208 -7.20 -1.56 1.62
N PHE A 209 -8.31 -1.65 0.88
CA PHE A 209 -9.14 -2.83 0.80
C PHE A 209 -9.07 -3.44 -0.61
N CYS A 210 -8.94 -4.75 -0.66
CA CYS A 210 -8.77 -5.53 -1.88
C CYS A 210 -9.94 -6.50 -2.03
N PHE A 211 -10.29 -6.84 -3.27
CA PHE A 211 -11.19 -7.95 -3.56
C PHE A 211 -10.53 -9.24 -3.08
N ASP A 212 -11.27 -9.97 -2.25
CA ASP A 212 -10.80 -11.17 -1.56
C ASP A 212 -11.82 -12.30 -1.70
N ALA A 213 -11.37 -13.45 -2.19
CA ALA A 213 -12.21 -14.63 -2.38
C ALA A 213 -11.56 -15.89 -1.78
N ILE A 214 -12.30 -16.56 -0.89
CA ILE A 214 -11.80 -17.69 -0.09
C ILE A 214 -11.90 -19.01 -0.85
N SER A 215 -12.92 -19.17 -1.70
CA SER A 215 -13.21 -20.44 -2.38
C SER A 215 -13.80 -20.20 -3.78
N HIS A 216 -13.99 -21.28 -4.52
CA HIS A 216 -14.59 -21.24 -5.86
C HIS A 216 -16.11 -21.00 -5.87
N SER A 217 -16.75 -20.90 -4.70
CA SER A 217 -18.20 -20.66 -4.54
C SER A 217 -18.53 -19.59 -3.49
N SER A 218 -17.53 -18.91 -2.92
CA SER A 218 -17.75 -17.89 -1.89
C SER A 218 -18.18 -16.56 -2.51
N PRO A 219 -18.82 -15.66 -1.74
CA PRO A 219 -18.91 -14.26 -2.14
C PRO A 219 -17.51 -13.65 -2.33
N VAL A 220 -17.44 -12.56 -3.09
CA VAL A 220 -16.24 -11.71 -3.14
C VAL A 220 -16.40 -10.61 -2.11
N THR A 221 -15.40 -10.43 -1.25
CA THR A 221 -15.45 -9.48 -0.14
C THR A 221 -14.35 -8.44 -0.24
N LEU A 222 -14.49 -7.35 0.50
CA LEU A 222 -13.39 -6.44 0.79
C LEU A 222 -12.60 -6.95 1.98
N TYR A 223 -11.28 -7.09 1.84
CA TYR A 223 -10.38 -7.41 2.94
C TYR A 223 -9.14 -6.50 2.93
N ASP A 224 -8.45 -6.37 4.05
CA ASP A 224 -7.21 -5.57 4.11
C ASP A 224 -6.19 -6.08 3.09
N CYS A 225 -5.68 -5.17 2.25
CA CYS A 225 -4.73 -5.52 1.21
C CYS A 225 -3.39 -5.96 1.83
N HIS A 226 -2.94 -7.17 1.50
CA HIS A 226 -1.65 -7.68 2.00
C HIS A 226 -0.54 -7.71 0.94
N GLY A 227 -0.88 -7.55 -0.35
CA GLY A 227 0.12 -7.47 -1.44
C GLY A 227 0.92 -8.76 -1.66
N MET A 228 0.40 -9.90 -1.20
CA MET A 228 1.06 -11.22 -1.32
C MET A 228 0.42 -12.07 -2.42
N LYS A 229 -0.36 -11.47 -3.33
CA LYS A 229 -1.22 -12.20 -4.28
C LYS A 229 -2.25 -13.06 -3.51
N GLY A 230 -2.18 -14.39 -3.61
CA GLY A 230 -3.07 -15.28 -2.87
C GLY A 230 -4.55 -15.09 -3.25
N ASN A 231 -5.41 -15.08 -2.23
CA ASN A 231 -6.86 -14.82 -2.33
C ASN A 231 -7.23 -13.40 -2.81
N GLN A 232 -6.25 -12.51 -2.98
CA GLN A 232 -6.40 -11.16 -3.54
C GLN A 232 -5.83 -11.03 -4.96
N HIS A 233 -5.44 -12.16 -5.57
CA HIS A 233 -4.84 -12.17 -6.90
C HIS A 233 -5.88 -12.37 -8.00
N TRP A 234 -5.96 -11.41 -8.91
CA TRP A 234 -6.91 -11.44 -10.02
C TRP A 234 -6.19 -11.38 -11.37
N SER A 235 -6.80 -11.99 -12.38
CA SER A 235 -6.44 -11.88 -13.79
C SER A 235 -7.66 -11.47 -14.58
N TYR A 236 -7.55 -10.39 -15.33
CA TYR A 236 -8.60 -9.96 -16.24
C TYR A 236 -8.27 -10.46 -17.66
N ARG A 237 -9.07 -11.40 -18.14
CA ARG A 237 -8.79 -12.17 -19.38
C ARG A 237 -9.42 -11.51 -20.60
N LYS A 238 -9.01 -11.95 -21.80
CA LYS A 238 -9.52 -11.43 -23.09
C LYS A 238 -11.03 -11.69 -23.29
N ASP A 239 -11.56 -12.72 -22.65
CA ASP A 239 -12.98 -13.06 -22.61
C ASP A 239 -13.77 -12.20 -21.61
N LYS A 240 -13.15 -11.15 -21.03
CA LYS A 240 -13.74 -10.25 -20.03
C LYS A 240 -14.07 -10.91 -18.70
N THR A 241 -13.56 -12.11 -18.43
CA THR A 241 -13.69 -12.75 -17.12
C THR A 241 -12.68 -12.21 -16.12
N LEU A 242 -13.11 -12.08 -14.86
CA LEU A 242 -12.23 -11.84 -13.71
C LEU A 242 -11.89 -13.20 -13.08
N PHE A 243 -10.76 -13.75 -13.51
CA PHE A 243 -10.26 -15.04 -13.08
C PHE A 243 -9.50 -14.91 -11.75
N HIS A 244 -9.79 -15.82 -10.83
CA HIS A 244 -9.09 -15.99 -9.58
C HIS A 244 -8.20 -17.23 -9.65
N PRO A 245 -6.87 -17.09 -9.86
CA PRO A 245 -5.98 -18.23 -10.07
C PRO A 245 -5.94 -19.20 -8.89
N VAL A 246 -6.07 -18.70 -7.66
CA VAL A 246 -5.94 -19.52 -6.45
C VAL A 246 -7.10 -20.50 -6.27
N SER A 247 -8.32 -20.12 -6.63
CA SER A 247 -9.49 -21.02 -6.57
C SER A 247 -9.84 -21.65 -7.92
N ASN A 248 -9.12 -21.31 -8.99
CA ASN A 248 -9.40 -21.72 -10.36
C ASN A 248 -10.86 -21.48 -10.78
N SER A 249 -11.37 -20.29 -10.45
CA SER A 249 -12.78 -19.91 -10.66
C SER A 249 -12.87 -18.44 -11.10
N CYS A 250 -14.05 -18.00 -11.53
CA CYS A 250 -14.28 -16.66 -12.05
C CYS A 250 -15.34 -15.93 -11.22
N ILE A 251 -15.29 -14.61 -11.20
CA ILE A 251 -16.37 -13.81 -10.63
C ILE A 251 -17.62 -13.95 -11.51
N ASP A 252 -18.72 -14.31 -10.88
CA ASP A 252 -20.06 -14.47 -11.44
C ASP A 252 -21.05 -13.59 -10.66
N CYS A 253 -22.25 -13.41 -11.20
CA CYS A 253 -23.30 -12.68 -10.52
C CYS A 253 -24.68 -13.30 -10.68
N ASN A 254 -25.57 -12.95 -9.75
CA ASN A 254 -27.00 -13.17 -9.88
C ASN A 254 -27.67 -11.79 -10.03
N PRO A 255 -28.13 -11.43 -11.26
CA PRO A 255 -28.75 -10.14 -11.51
C PRO A 255 -30.01 -9.87 -10.67
N ALA A 256 -30.83 -10.91 -10.43
CA ALA A 256 -32.08 -10.78 -9.68
C ALA A 256 -31.84 -10.48 -8.19
N GLU A 257 -30.82 -11.12 -7.59
CA GLU A 257 -30.45 -10.90 -6.19
C GLU A 257 -29.41 -9.79 -6.00
N LYS A 258 -28.87 -9.22 -7.09
CA LYS A 258 -27.76 -8.26 -7.09
C LYS A 258 -26.52 -8.74 -6.32
N LYS A 259 -26.25 -10.06 -6.34
CA LYS A 259 -25.12 -10.68 -5.64
C LYS A 259 -23.96 -10.98 -6.57
N ILE A 260 -22.75 -10.92 -6.01
CA ILE A 260 -21.49 -11.28 -6.68
C ILE A 260 -20.86 -12.44 -5.91
N PHE A 261 -20.45 -13.48 -6.62
CA PHE A 261 -19.86 -14.69 -6.03
C PHE A 261 -18.90 -15.35 -6.99
N MET A 262 -18.07 -16.27 -6.49
CA MET A 262 -17.20 -17.09 -7.31
C MET A 262 -17.97 -18.27 -7.90
N ASN A 263 -17.66 -18.63 -9.14
CA ASN A 263 -18.23 -19.82 -9.79
C ASN A 263 -17.25 -20.42 -10.80
N ARG A 264 -17.55 -21.63 -11.31
CA ARG A 264 -16.77 -22.23 -12.40
C ARG A 264 -16.74 -21.27 -13.60
N CYS A 265 -15.55 -21.04 -14.14
CA CYS A 265 -15.37 -20.16 -15.29
C CYS A 265 -16.11 -20.68 -16.53
N ASP A 266 -16.91 -19.81 -17.13
CA ASP A 266 -17.55 -19.97 -18.42
C ASP A 266 -17.32 -18.70 -19.26
N PRO A 267 -16.40 -18.73 -20.25
CA PRO A 267 -16.09 -17.59 -21.11
C PRO A 267 -17.28 -17.05 -21.92
N LEU A 268 -18.30 -17.89 -22.15
CA LEU A 268 -19.48 -17.52 -22.92
C LEU A 268 -20.60 -16.94 -22.04
N SER A 269 -20.50 -17.08 -20.72
CA SER A 269 -21.53 -16.58 -19.81
C SER A 269 -21.44 -15.07 -19.64
N GLU A 270 -22.48 -14.36 -20.06
CA GLU A 270 -22.57 -12.90 -19.89
C GLU A 270 -22.60 -12.47 -18.41
N THR A 271 -23.02 -13.33 -17.48
CA THR A 271 -22.99 -13.02 -16.04
C THR A 271 -21.56 -13.04 -15.47
N GLN A 272 -20.61 -13.64 -16.18
CA GLN A 272 -19.18 -13.67 -15.84
C GLN A 272 -18.34 -12.69 -16.66
N GLN A 273 -18.96 -11.92 -17.56
CA GLN A 273 -18.29 -10.90 -18.35
C GLN A 273 -18.40 -9.53 -17.67
N TRP A 274 -17.25 -8.93 -17.40
CA TRP A 274 -17.10 -7.66 -16.69
C TRP A 274 -16.37 -6.65 -17.56
N MET A 275 -16.85 -5.41 -17.61
CA MET A 275 -16.26 -4.32 -18.39
C MET A 275 -15.75 -3.24 -17.46
N PHE A 276 -14.45 -2.99 -17.50
CA PHE A 276 -13.87 -1.79 -16.92
C PHE A 276 -14.08 -0.60 -17.86
N GLU A 277 -14.28 0.57 -17.28
CA GLU A 277 -14.40 1.82 -18.04
C GLU A 277 -13.11 2.16 -18.83
N HIS A 278 -11.95 2.00 -18.19
CA HIS A 278 -10.66 2.27 -18.79
C HIS A 278 -9.73 1.06 -18.65
N ILE A 279 -9.00 0.74 -19.72
CA ILE A 279 -8.08 -0.41 -19.78
C ILE A 279 -6.76 0.03 -20.41
N ASN A 280 -5.66 -0.38 -19.78
CA ASN A 280 -4.32 -0.31 -20.35
C ASN A 280 -3.92 -1.70 -20.87
N MET A 281 -4.16 -1.93 -22.17
CA MET A 281 -3.92 -3.23 -22.81
C MET A 281 -2.47 -3.71 -22.67
N THR A 282 -1.50 -2.81 -22.77
CA THR A 282 -0.06 -3.15 -22.65
C THR A 282 0.27 -3.72 -21.28
N VAL A 283 -0.31 -3.17 -20.21
CA VAL A 283 -0.11 -3.68 -18.84
C VAL A 283 -0.86 -5.00 -18.66
N LEU A 284 -2.08 -5.09 -19.17
CA LEU A 284 -2.92 -6.28 -19.04
C LEU A 284 -2.31 -7.51 -19.73
N GLU A 285 -1.77 -7.35 -20.95
CA GLU A 285 -1.07 -8.42 -21.67
C GLU A 285 0.18 -8.89 -20.94
N LYS A 286 0.90 -7.97 -20.28
CA LYS A 286 2.06 -8.30 -19.44
C LYS A 286 1.67 -9.12 -18.21
N PHE A 287 0.49 -8.91 -17.62
CA PHE A 287 0.02 -9.71 -16.49
C PHE A 287 -0.39 -11.11 -16.93
N ASN A 288 -1.14 -11.21 -18.04
CA ASN A 288 -1.65 -12.48 -18.54
C ASN A 288 -0.54 -13.39 -19.12
N SER A 289 0.51 -12.82 -19.72
CA SER A 289 1.66 -13.59 -20.21
C SER A 289 2.47 -14.23 -19.08
N LYS A 290 2.64 -13.53 -17.95
CA LYS A 290 3.31 -14.07 -16.75
C LYS A 290 2.54 -15.18 -16.05
N ALA A 291 1.21 -15.19 -16.18
CA ALA A 291 0.36 -16.24 -15.61
C ALA A 291 0.40 -17.55 -16.42
N SER A 292 0.93 -17.51 -17.65
CA SER A 292 1.00 -18.67 -18.56
C SER A 292 2.37 -19.39 -18.53
N SER A 293 3.31 -18.89 -17.72
CA SER A 293 4.67 -19.42 -17.53
C SER A 293 4.86 -19.93 -16.11
#